data_AF-A0A3B9N9I5-F1
#
_entry.id   AF-A0A3B9N9I5-F1
#
_cell.length_a   1.000
_cell.length_b   1.000
_cell.length_c   1.000
_cell.angle_alpha   90.00
_cell.angle_beta   90.00
_cell.angle_gamma   90.00
#
_symmetry.space_group_name_H-M   'P 1'
#
loop_
_entity.id
_entity.type
_entity.pdbx_description
1 polymer ?
#
loop_
_entity_poly.entity_id
_entity_poly.type
_entity_poly.pdbx_seq_one_letter_code
_entity_poly.pdbx_strand_id
1 'polypeptide(L)'
;MRLNITKNNNLLRIVLASMGVGISFGGFAQIKSQPYSYHFYQKMNDAVYSTETRMHTAAKPFVIKDSLLLAKFDSIQSNKPVSSSNWFMRKIFNEHLVQVEKEDYTFYADFLPDLYIGKDMLGDKRRTWMNSRGFQVGLNVGNKFTFNTSAFESQAVFPKYLDDYIVANKVVPGQANSKFKSNNKMDWRYATASMTYDAHKYIQATLAYAHNF
;
A
#
# COMPACT_ATOMS: atom_id res chain seq x y z
N MET A 1 -32.58 41.85 -49.41
CA MET A 1 -33.00 42.30 -48.06
C MET A 1 -32.21 41.50 -47.04
N ARG A 2 -31.25 42.15 -46.34
CA ARG A 2 -30.65 41.81 -45.01
C ARG A 2 -30.07 40.37 -44.82
N LEU A 3 -28.88 40.11 -44.28
CA LEU A 3 -27.90 40.89 -43.52
C LEU A 3 -26.55 40.15 -43.60
N ASN A 4 -25.48 40.93 -43.64
CA ASN A 4 -24.08 40.54 -43.63
C ASN A 4 -23.60 40.38 -42.19
N ILE A 5 -22.92 39.28 -41.81
CA ILE A 5 -22.09 39.24 -40.59
C ILE A 5 -20.82 38.41 -40.87
N THR A 6 -19.76 39.12 -41.25
CA THR A 6 -18.36 38.68 -41.07
C THR A 6 -17.96 38.84 -39.60
N LYS A 7 -17.39 37.80 -38.96
CA LYS A 7 -16.52 37.98 -37.79
C LYS A 7 -15.52 36.81 -37.62
N ASN A 8 -14.37 37.00 -38.26
CA ASN A 8 -13.01 36.86 -37.71
C ASN A 8 -12.76 35.80 -36.61
N ASN A 9 -12.31 34.60 -37.01
CA ASN A 9 -11.95 33.48 -36.11
C ASN A 9 -10.44 33.27 -35.89
N ASN A 10 -9.60 34.29 -36.16
CA ASN A 10 -8.14 34.14 -36.09
C ASN A 10 -7.45 34.88 -34.91
N LEU A 11 -8.22 35.60 -34.07
CA LEU A 11 -7.68 36.30 -32.89
C LEU A 11 -7.76 35.48 -31.59
N LEU A 12 -8.65 34.48 -31.51
CA LEU A 12 -8.81 33.66 -30.30
C LEU A 12 -7.75 32.54 -30.16
N ARG A 13 -7.00 32.25 -31.22
CA ARG A 13 -5.95 31.21 -31.22
C ARG A 13 -4.56 31.73 -30.86
N ILE A 14 -4.35 33.05 -30.85
CA ILE A 14 -3.02 33.66 -30.62
C ILE A 14 -2.85 34.13 -29.16
N VAL A 15 -3.94 34.35 -28.41
CA VAL A 15 -3.85 34.81 -27.01
C VAL A 15 -3.61 33.67 -26.00
N LEU A 16 -3.86 32.41 -26.37
CA LEU A 16 -3.65 31.25 -25.49
C LEU A 16 -2.24 30.62 -25.61
N ALA A 17 -1.37 31.13 -26.48
CA ALA A 17 -0.06 30.52 -26.75
C ALA A 17 1.14 31.27 -26.14
N SER A 18 0.95 32.41 -25.45
CA SER A 18 2.07 33.30 -25.10
C SER A 18 2.25 33.68 -23.63
N MET A 19 1.55 33.07 -22.68
CA MET A 19 1.83 33.30 -21.25
C MET A 19 1.72 32.01 -20.45
N GLY A 20 2.85 31.34 -20.35
CA GLY A 20 2.98 30.11 -19.58
C GLY A 20 4.36 29.49 -19.77
N VAL A 21 5.41 30.30 -19.61
CA VAL A 21 6.72 29.75 -19.23
C VAL A 21 6.52 29.18 -17.82
N GLY A 22 6.00 27.95 -17.78
CA GLY A 22 5.94 27.15 -16.58
C GLY A 22 7.37 26.82 -16.23
N ILE A 23 7.94 27.62 -15.33
CA ILE A 23 9.11 27.25 -14.55
C ILE A 23 8.76 25.90 -13.94
N SER A 24 9.44 24.85 -14.37
CA SER A 24 9.36 23.53 -13.75
C SER A 24 9.85 23.67 -12.31
N PHE A 25 8.93 23.95 -11.38
CA PHE A 25 9.22 23.90 -9.97
C PHE A 25 9.70 22.48 -9.64
N GLY A 26 10.85 22.41 -8.97
CA GLY A 26 11.59 21.18 -8.73
C GLY A 26 10.73 20.10 -8.11
N GLY A 27 11.01 18.85 -8.49
CA GLY A 27 10.34 17.69 -7.90
C GLY A 27 10.48 17.71 -6.39
N PHE A 28 9.35 17.73 -5.69
CA PHE A 28 9.33 17.48 -4.27
C PHE A 28 9.66 16.00 -4.05
N ALA A 29 10.71 15.72 -3.29
CA ALA A 29 11.05 14.36 -2.88
C ALA A 29 9.90 13.82 -2.02
N GLN A 30 9.10 12.92 -2.58
CA GLN A 30 7.98 12.30 -1.89
C GLN A 30 8.51 11.25 -0.90
N ILE A 31 7.99 11.28 0.32
CA ILE A 31 8.21 10.19 1.27
C ILE A 31 7.37 9.01 0.83
N LYS A 32 8.02 7.86 0.64
CA LYS A 32 7.32 6.58 0.50
C LYS A 32 7.41 5.81 1.80
N SER A 33 6.25 5.48 2.34
CA SER A 33 6.19 4.64 3.52
C SER A 33 5.90 3.22 3.11
N GLN A 34 6.72 2.31 3.62
CA GLN A 34 6.53 0.91 3.40
C GLN A 34 5.96 0.28 4.68
N PRO A 35 4.73 -0.27 4.63
CA PRO A 35 4.21 -1.07 5.73
C PRO A 35 5.14 -2.24 6.06
N TYR A 36 5.08 -2.69 7.31
CA TYR A 36 5.90 -3.80 7.78
C TYR A 36 5.62 -5.08 6.99
N SER A 37 6.58 -5.50 6.18
CA SER A 37 6.49 -6.71 5.35
C SER A 37 7.84 -7.39 5.24
N TYR A 38 7.94 -8.63 5.73
CA TYR A 38 9.17 -9.40 5.70
C TYR A 38 9.67 -9.66 4.27
N HIS A 39 8.77 -10.07 3.37
CA HIS A 39 9.11 -10.37 1.97
C HIS A 39 9.59 -9.14 1.21
N PHE A 40 8.99 -7.97 1.46
CA PHE A 40 9.41 -6.75 0.79
C PHE A 40 10.77 -6.27 1.34
N TYR A 41 10.97 -6.31 2.67
CA TYR A 41 12.26 -5.93 3.26
C TYR A 41 13.42 -6.73 2.72
N GLN A 42 13.24 -8.04 2.47
CA GLN A 42 14.28 -8.87 1.85
C GLN A 42 14.75 -8.32 0.49
N LYS A 43 13.85 -7.75 -0.32
CA LYS A 43 14.18 -7.16 -1.63
C LYS A 43 14.92 -5.83 -1.51
N MET A 44 14.80 -5.16 -0.36
CA MET A 44 15.45 -3.88 -0.04
C MET A 44 16.79 -4.05 0.69
N ASN A 45 17.12 -5.26 1.15
CA ASN A 45 18.29 -5.51 2.00
C ASN A 45 19.60 -5.00 1.38
N ASP A 46 19.80 -5.19 0.08
CA ASP A 46 21.01 -4.74 -0.61
C ASP A 46 21.21 -3.21 -0.51
N ALA A 47 20.14 -2.45 -0.69
CA ALA A 47 20.16 -0.99 -0.61
C ALA A 47 20.22 -0.51 0.85
N VAL A 48 19.48 -1.16 1.76
CA VAL A 48 19.36 -0.75 3.17
C VAL A 48 20.62 -1.07 3.99
N TYR A 49 21.36 -2.11 3.63
CA TYR A 49 22.66 -2.43 4.25
C TYR A 49 23.86 -1.85 3.49
N SER A 50 23.64 -1.06 2.44
CA SER A 50 24.71 -0.36 1.74
C SER A 50 25.32 0.73 2.62
N THR A 51 26.64 0.90 2.54
CA THR A 51 27.39 1.99 3.18
C THR A 51 27.03 3.37 2.62
N GLU A 52 26.35 3.41 1.48
CA GLU A 52 25.91 4.64 0.81
C GLU A 52 24.61 5.21 1.40
N THR A 53 23.88 4.42 2.20
CA THR A 53 22.61 4.86 2.81
C THR A 53 22.79 5.13 4.30
N ARG A 54 22.03 6.10 4.83
CA ARG A 54 22.10 6.52 6.24
C ARG A 54 20.90 6.04 7.07
N MET A 55 20.26 4.94 6.66
CA MET A 55 19.05 4.44 7.32
C MET A 55 19.38 3.57 8.53
N HIS A 56 18.70 3.81 9.65
CA HIS A 56 18.77 2.93 10.82
C HIS A 56 17.90 1.69 10.61
N THR A 57 18.52 0.58 10.21
CA THR A 57 17.85 -0.68 9.85
C THR A 57 17.15 -1.38 11.02
N ALA A 58 17.51 -1.01 12.24
CA ALA A 58 16.87 -1.47 13.48
C ALA A 58 15.48 -0.84 13.70
N ALA A 59 15.22 0.34 13.13
CA ALA A 59 13.94 1.04 13.29
C ALA A 59 12.99 0.66 12.14
N LYS A 60 11.83 0.10 12.48
CA LYS A 60 10.78 -0.30 11.52
C LYS A 60 9.42 0.22 11.99
N PRO A 61 8.45 0.47 11.08
CA PRO A 61 8.54 0.35 9.62
C PRO A 61 9.46 1.38 8.96
N PHE A 62 9.96 1.08 7.76
CA PHE A 62 10.86 1.99 7.04
C PHE A 62 10.11 3.19 6.46
N VAL A 63 10.62 4.39 6.78
CA VAL A 63 10.23 5.64 6.11
C VAL A 63 11.31 5.98 5.10
N ILE A 64 11.01 5.81 3.82
CA ILE A 64 11.99 5.93 2.74
C ILE A 64 12.05 7.39 2.29
N LYS A 65 13.20 8.01 2.53
CA LYS A 65 13.49 9.41 2.19
C LYS A 65 14.75 9.60 1.35
N ASP A 66 15.68 8.66 1.47
CA ASP A 66 16.94 8.70 0.75
C ASP A 66 16.71 8.41 -0.73
N SER A 67 17.33 9.21 -1.60
CA SER A 67 17.16 9.10 -3.06
C SER A 67 17.54 7.72 -3.60
N LEU A 68 18.58 7.08 -3.05
CA LEU A 68 19.00 5.74 -3.48
C LEU A 68 17.96 4.69 -3.06
N LEU A 69 17.45 4.80 -1.84
CA LEU A 69 16.39 3.91 -1.34
C LEU A 69 15.07 4.13 -2.08
N LEU A 70 14.73 5.36 -2.44
CA LEU A 70 13.57 5.68 -3.28
C LEU A 70 13.72 5.08 -4.67
N ALA A 71 14.88 5.23 -5.31
CA ALA A 71 15.13 4.64 -6.63
C ALA A 71 15.01 3.11 -6.61
N LYS A 72 15.55 2.46 -5.56
CA LYS A 72 15.39 1.02 -5.36
C LYS A 72 13.94 0.63 -5.12
N PHE A 73 13.23 1.36 -4.26
CA PHE A 73 11.82 1.12 -3.96
C PHE A 73 10.97 1.21 -5.22
N ASP A 74 11.19 2.25 -6.03
CA ASP A 74 10.49 2.45 -7.29
C ASP A 74 10.80 1.35 -8.30
N SER A 75 12.06 0.90 -8.38
CA SER A 75 12.44 -0.23 -9.21
C SER A 75 11.74 -1.53 -8.80
N ILE A 76 11.57 -1.78 -7.51
CA ILE A 76 10.86 -2.97 -7.01
C ILE A 76 9.36 -2.87 -7.29
N GLN A 77 8.76 -1.70 -7.06
CA GLN A 77 7.32 -1.48 -7.22
C GLN A 77 6.90 -1.44 -8.69
N SER A 78 7.76 -0.91 -9.56
CA SER A 78 7.55 -0.87 -11.02
C SER A 78 8.03 -2.13 -11.73
N ASN A 79 8.38 -3.19 -11.00
CA ASN A 79 8.86 -4.41 -11.63
C ASN A 79 7.71 -5.16 -12.32
N LYS A 80 7.71 -5.16 -13.66
CA LYS A 80 6.72 -5.81 -14.55
C LYS A 80 5.30 -5.23 -14.44
N PRO A 81 5.09 -3.95 -14.77
CA PRO A 81 3.75 -3.39 -14.78
C PRO A 81 2.92 -4.08 -15.88
N VAL A 82 1.64 -4.29 -15.61
CA VAL A 82 0.73 -4.81 -16.63
C VAL A 82 0.53 -3.73 -17.68
N SER A 83 1.02 -3.97 -18.91
CA SER A 83 0.81 -3.06 -20.04
C SER A 83 -0.63 -3.21 -20.54
N SER A 84 -1.54 -2.42 -19.97
CA SER A 84 -2.93 -2.37 -20.40
C SER A 84 -3.47 -0.95 -20.32
N SER A 85 -4.12 -0.51 -21.40
CA SER A 85 -4.87 0.76 -21.46
C SER A 85 -6.26 0.67 -20.82
N ASN A 86 -6.70 -0.52 -20.39
CA ASN A 86 -7.97 -0.68 -19.69
C ASN A 86 -7.87 -0.15 -18.25
N TRP A 87 -8.78 0.77 -17.89
CA TRP A 87 -8.85 1.35 -16.55
C TRP A 87 -8.93 0.30 -15.44
N PHE A 88 -9.73 -0.75 -15.63
CA PHE A 88 -9.91 -1.80 -14.62
C PHE A 88 -8.60 -2.58 -14.39
N MET A 89 -7.90 -2.96 -15.46
CA MET A 89 -6.62 -3.69 -15.35
C MET A 89 -5.55 -2.85 -14.68
N ARG A 90 -5.50 -1.54 -14.96
CA ARG A 90 -4.56 -0.64 -14.26
C ARG A 90 -4.86 -0.57 -12.77
N LYS A 91 -6.13 -0.46 -12.38
CA LYS A 91 -6.53 -0.41 -10.96
C LYS A 91 -6.27 -1.69 -10.18
N ILE A 92 -6.33 -2.85 -10.83
CA ILE A 92 -6.06 -4.12 -10.14
C ILE A 92 -4.56 -4.40 -9.99
N PHE A 93 -3.74 -4.01 -10.98
CA PHE A 93 -2.34 -4.45 -11.04
C PHE A 93 -1.28 -3.36 -10.84
N ASN A 94 -1.61 -2.09 -11.12
CA ASN A 94 -0.60 -1.05 -11.21
C ASN A 94 -0.87 0.15 -10.28
N GLU A 95 -2.13 0.48 -10.03
CA GLU A 95 -2.53 1.71 -9.35
C GLU A 95 -3.28 1.41 -8.05
N HIS A 96 -3.19 2.34 -7.09
CA HIS A 96 -4.06 2.33 -5.92
C HIS A 96 -5.53 2.55 -6.33
N LEU A 97 -6.46 2.00 -5.54
CA LEU A 97 -7.90 2.11 -5.81
C LEU A 97 -8.34 3.58 -5.73
N VAL A 98 -7.96 4.24 -4.65
CA VAL A 98 -8.08 5.69 -4.47
C VAL A 98 -6.70 6.26 -4.24
N GLN A 99 -6.33 7.28 -5.01
CA GLN A 99 -5.05 7.96 -4.88
C GLN A 99 -5.25 9.45 -5.13
N VAL A 100 -4.74 10.27 -4.21
CA VAL A 100 -4.73 11.72 -4.32
C VAL A 100 -3.32 12.20 -4.05
N GLU A 101 -2.68 12.75 -5.07
CA GLU A 101 -1.35 13.35 -4.97
C GLU A 101 -1.47 14.86 -5.13
N LYS A 102 -1.02 15.59 -4.12
CA LYS A 102 -0.91 17.04 -4.06
C LYS A 102 0.50 17.42 -3.61
N GLU A 103 0.86 18.67 -3.79
CA GLU A 103 2.19 19.18 -3.39
C GLU A 103 2.44 19.00 -1.89
N ASP A 104 1.41 19.25 -1.06
CA ASP A 104 1.52 19.18 0.40
C ASP A 104 1.20 17.82 1.00
N TYR A 105 0.50 16.94 0.28
CA TYR A 105 0.11 15.64 0.82
C TYR A 105 -0.15 14.60 -0.26
N THR A 106 0.05 13.34 0.11
CA THR A 106 -0.33 12.17 -0.67
C THR A 106 -1.20 11.27 0.17
N PHE A 107 -2.36 10.89 -0.36
CA PHE A 107 -3.29 9.97 0.27
C PHE A 107 -3.56 8.81 -0.68
N TYR A 108 -3.58 7.60 -0.15
CA TYR A 108 -4.04 6.43 -0.89
C TYR A 108 -4.89 5.52 -0.01
N ALA A 109 -5.84 4.83 -0.63
CA ALA A 109 -6.65 3.82 0.02
C ALA A 109 -6.94 2.67 -0.94
N ASP A 110 -6.76 1.45 -0.44
CA ASP A 110 -6.88 0.20 -1.20
C ASP A 110 -7.76 -0.82 -0.51
N PHE A 111 -8.39 -1.66 -1.33
CA PHE A 111 -9.01 -2.89 -0.89
C PHE A 111 -8.07 -4.06 -1.19
N LEU A 112 -7.85 -4.91 -0.20
CA LEU A 112 -6.90 -6.02 -0.23
C LEU A 112 -7.65 -7.35 -0.02
N PRO A 113 -8.29 -7.90 -1.08
CA PRO A 113 -8.90 -9.21 -1.00
C PRO A 113 -7.84 -10.31 -1.05
N ASP A 114 -8.01 -11.34 -0.24
CA ASP A 114 -7.20 -12.56 -0.33
C ASP A 114 -8.09 -13.80 -0.31
N LEU A 115 -7.93 -14.67 -1.31
CA LEU A 115 -8.81 -15.80 -1.56
C LEU A 115 -7.99 -17.05 -1.85
N TYR A 116 -8.16 -18.06 -1.01
CA TYR A 116 -7.59 -19.38 -1.23
C TYR A 116 -8.70 -20.42 -1.26
N ILE A 117 -8.51 -21.42 -2.11
CA ILE A 117 -9.36 -22.59 -2.20
C ILE A 117 -8.47 -23.82 -2.31
N GLY A 118 -8.82 -24.86 -1.57
CA GLY A 118 -8.08 -26.09 -1.56
C GLY A 118 -8.90 -27.25 -1.05
N LYS A 119 -8.22 -28.38 -0.88
CA LYS A 119 -8.79 -29.58 -0.31
C LYS A 119 -7.73 -30.24 0.54
N ASP A 120 -8.10 -30.62 1.75
CA ASP A 120 -7.25 -31.46 2.57
C ASP A 120 -7.21 -32.87 1.95
N MET A 121 -6.04 -33.40 1.61
CA MET A 121 -5.94 -34.75 1.05
C MET A 121 -5.58 -35.80 2.10
N LEU A 122 -5.00 -35.38 3.23
CA LEU A 122 -4.43 -36.26 4.25
C LEU A 122 -5.33 -36.37 5.50
N GLY A 123 -6.16 -35.36 5.75
CA GLY A 123 -7.16 -35.36 6.81
C GLY A 123 -8.50 -35.97 6.38
N ASP A 124 -9.59 -35.31 6.76
CA ASP A 124 -10.97 -35.78 6.53
C ASP A 124 -11.51 -35.43 5.13
N LYS A 125 -10.63 -35.13 4.17
CA LYS A 125 -10.97 -34.77 2.79
C LYS A 125 -11.84 -33.51 2.65
N ARG A 126 -11.91 -32.67 3.69
CA ARG A 126 -12.68 -31.41 3.68
C ARG A 126 -12.16 -30.43 2.63
N ARG A 127 -13.07 -29.62 2.11
CA ARG A 127 -12.72 -28.47 1.27
C ARG A 127 -12.21 -27.34 2.18
N THR A 128 -11.00 -26.89 1.92
CA THR A 128 -10.40 -25.75 2.63
C THR A 128 -10.62 -24.50 1.80
N TRP A 129 -10.77 -23.38 2.47
CA TRP A 129 -10.88 -22.08 1.82
C TRP A 129 -10.53 -20.98 2.81
N MET A 130 -10.09 -19.85 2.29
CA MET A 130 -9.91 -18.63 3.05
C MET A 130 -10.43 -17.46 2.22
N ASN A 131 -11.12 -16.55 2.91
CA ASN A 131 -11.60 -15.28 2.37
C ASN A 131 -11.21 -14.18 3.36
N SER A 132 -10.21 -13.40 2.99
CA SER A 132 -9.79 -12.20 3.71
C SER A 132 -10.26 -10.97 2.97
N ARG A 133 -10.78 -10.01 3.74
CA ARG A 133 -11.19 -8.69 3.29
C ARG A 133 -10.37 -7.68 4.04
N GLY A 134 -9.34 -7.17 3.38
CA GLY A 134 -8.46 -6.14 3.92
C GLY A 134 -8.78 -4.76 3.35
N PHE A 135 -8.48 -3.73 4.13
CA PHE A 135 -8.38 -2.37 3.66
C PHE A 135 -7.06 -1.79 4.13
N GLN A 136 -6.45 -0.95 3.31
CA GLN A 136 -5.25 -0.20 3.67
C GLN A 136 -5.47 1.27 3.34
N VAL A 137 -4.98 2.13 4.22
CA VAL A 137 -4.96 3.58 4.02
C VAL A 137 -3.58 4.09 4.36
N GLY A 138 -3.03 4.96 3.52
CA GLY A 138 -1.82 5.70 3.81
C GLY A 138 -1.96 7.18 3.53
N LEU A 139 -1.29 7.97 4.34
CA LEU A 139 -1.25 9.43 4.27
C LEU A 139 0.17 9.90 4.54
N ASN A 140 0.69 10.71 3.63
CA ASN A 140 1.92 11.46 3.81
C ASN A 140 1.58 12.95 3.74
N VAL A 141 2.05 13.73 4.70
CA VAL A 141 1.91 15.20 4.70
C VAL A 141 3.32 15.81 4.67
N GLY A 142 3.65 16.40 3.52
CA GLY A 142 4.97 16.89 3.17
C GLY A 142 6.06 15.85 3.44
N ASN A 143 7.16 16.32 4.03
CA ASN A 143 8.33 15.50 4.33
C ASN A 143 8.49 15.16 5.82
N LYS A 144 7.42 15.36 6.61
CA LYS A 144 7.47 15.27 8.08
C LYS A 144 6.54 14.26 8.69
N PHE A 145 5.43 13.94 8.02
CA PHE A 145 4.38 13.14 8.63
C PHE A 145 3.97 12.01 7.71
N THR A 146 3.90 10.82 8.27
CA THR A 146 3.48 9.60 7.60
C THR A 146 2.55 8.83 8.52
N PHE A 147 1.42 8.40 7.98
CA PHE A 147 0.47 7.53 8.64
C PHE A 147 0.10 6.39 7.71
N ASN A 148 0.09 5.16 8.22
CA ASN A 148 -0.46 4.01 7.51
C ASN A 148 -1.29 3.20 8.48
N THR A 149 -2.41 2.70 8.00
CA THR A 149 -3.22 1.74 8.73
C THR A 149 -3.76 0.69 7.78
N SER A 150 -3.94 -0.52 8.31
CA SER A 150 -4.63 -1.58 7.60
C SER A 150 -5.52 -2.35 8.56
N ALA A 151 -6.64 -2.84 8.06
CA ALA A 151 -7.57 -3.65 8.83
C ALA A 151 -8.04 -4.82 7.98
N PHE A 152 -8.07 -6.00 8.58
CA PHE A 152 -8.43 -7.25 7.91
C PHE A 152 -9.51 -7.97 8.71
N GLU A 153 -10.48 -8.48 7.98
CA GLU A 153 -11.45 -9.47 8.47
C GLU A 153 -11.33 -10.72 7.60
N SER A 154 -11.04 -11.84 8.24
CA SER A 154 -10.72 -13.08 7.55
C SER A 154 -11.55 -14.22 8.08
N GLN A 155 -12.03 -15.04 7.16
CA GLN A 155 -12.77 -16.26 7.46
C GLN A 155 -12.15 -17.42 6.69
N ALA A 156 -11.94 -18.56 7.36
CA ALA A 156 -11.37 -19.72 6.71
C ALA A 156 -11.87 -21.05 7.28
N VAL A 157 -11.76 -22.09 6.46
CA VAL A 157 -11.78 -23.50 6.87
C VAL A 157 -10.40 -24.07 6.59
N PHE A 158 -9.70 -24.44 7.67
CA PHE A 158 -8.35 -24.96 7.61
C PHE A 158 -8.32 -26.48 7.41
N PRO A 159 -7.21 -27.05 6.91
CA PRO A 159 -6.97 -28.49 6.96
C PRO A 159 -7.03 -29.00 8.40
N LYS A 160 -7.34 -30.29 8.58
CA LYS A 160 -7.64 -30.85 9.90
C LYS A 160 -6.50 -30.64 10.93
N TYR A 161 -5.24 -30.86 10.53
CA TYR A 161 -4.11 -30.71 11.45
C TYR A 161 -3.98 -29.28 12.01
N LEU A 162 -4.28 -28.27 11.20
CA LEU A 162 -4.19 -26.87 11.57
C LEU A 162 -5.45 -26.44 12.35
N ASP A 163 -6.61 -26.94 11.94
CA ASP A 163 -7.88 -26.77 12.64
C ASP A 163 -7.78 -27.28 14.10
N ASP A 164 -7.28 -28.50 14.30
CA ASP A 164 -7.10 -29.10 15.63
C ASP A 164 -6.14 -28.26 16.50
N TYR A 165 -5.04 -27.74 15.92
CA TYR A 165 -4.12 -26.83 16.61
C TYR A 165 -4.80 -25.51 17.02
N ILE A 166 -5.55 -24.90 16.10
CA ILE A 166 -6.24 -23.63 16.34
C ILE A 166 -7.28 -23.84 17.44
N VAL A 167 -8.08 -24.91 17.39
CA VAL A 167 -9.06 -25.27 18.42
C VAL A 167 -8.42 -25.37 19.80
N ALA A 168 -7.29 -26.06 19.91
CA ALA A 168 -6.59 -26.23 21.17
C ALA A 168 -6.03 -24.91 21.73
N ASN A 169 -5.47 -24.05 20.87
CA ASN A 169 -4.73 -22.84 21.28
C ASN A 169 -5.53 -21.54 21.17
N LYS A 170 -6.72 -21.58 20.56
CA LYS A 170 -7.62 -20.44 20.28
C LYS A 170 -6.99 -19.31 19.46
N VAL A 171 -5.91 -19.60 18.73
CA VAL A 171 -5.16 -18.63 17.93
C VAL A 171 -4.89 -19.20 16.55
N VAL A 172 -5.06 -18.38 15.50
CA VAL A 172 -4.58 -18.72 14.16
C VAL A 172 -3.09 -18.39 14.10
N PRO A 173 -2.19 -19.35 13.79
CA PRO A 173 -0.75 -19.10 13.77
C PRO A 173 -0.37 -17.93 12.86
N GLY A 174 0.44 -17.00 13.41
CA GLY A 174 0.91 -15.82 12.67
C GLY A 174 -0.17 -14.81 12.30
N GLN A 175 -1.36 -14.91 12.93
CA GLN A 175 -2.50 -14.04 12.70
C GLN A 175 -2.99 -13.49 14.05
N ALA A 176 -4.29 -13.56 14.32
CA ALA A 176 -4.90 -13.08 15.55
C ALA A 176 -5.71 -14.19 16.25
N ASN A 177 -6.23 -13.87 17.44
CA ASN A 177 -7.14 -14.74 18.17
C ASN A 177 -8.35 -15.11 17.32
N SER A 178 -8.64 -16.41 17.26
CA SER A 178 -9.74 -16.94 16.46
C SER A 178 -11.03 -16.97 17.26
N LYS A 179 -12.13 -16.59 16.62
CA LYS A 179 -13.48 -16.93 17.08
C LYS A 179 -13.95 -18.13 16.28
N PHE A 180 -14.24 -19.23 16.98
CA PHE A 180 -14.83 -20.43 16.39
C PHE A 180 -16.27 -20.16 15.98
N LYS A 181 -16.60 -20.51 14.74
CA LYS A 181 -17.97 -20.58 14.24
C LYS A 181 -18.31 -22.04 13.90
N SER A 182 -19.60 -22.31 13.74
CA SER A 182 -20.12 -23.60 13.31
C SER A 182 -19.47 -24.08 11.99
N ASN A 183 -19.32 -25.40 11.83
CA ASN A 183 -18.73 -26.09 10.67
C ASN A 183 -17.23 -25.81 10.42
N ASN A 184 -16.41 -25.82 11.47
CA ASN A 184 -14.94 -25.66 11.38
C ASN A 184 -14.51 -24.34 10.71
N LYS A 185 -15.36 -23.32 10.82
CA LYS A 185 -15.09 -21.99 10.29
C LYS A 185 -14.42 -21.16 11.36
N MET A 186 -13.23 -20.66 11.05
CA MET A 186 -12.50 -19.71 11.86
C MET A 186 -12.78 -18.30 11.36
N ASP A 187 -12.93 -17.36 12.29
CA ASP A 187 -13.04 -15.94 12.01
C ASP A 187 -12.03 -15.19 12.88
N TRP A 188 -11.22 -14.34 12.25
CA TRP A 188 -10.30 -13.47 12.96
C TRP A 188 -10.24 -12.11 12.29
N ARG A 189 -9.96 -11.11 13.11
CA ARG A 189 -9.85 -9.71 12.68
C ARG A 189 -8.62 -9.11 13.32
N TYR A 190 -7.93 -8.28 12.57
CA TYR A 190 -6.84 -7.50 13.11
C TYR A 190 -6.73 -6.16 12.40
N ALA A 191 -6.10 -5.22 13.09
CA ALA A 191 -5.71 -3.95 12.53
C ALA A 191 -4.24 -3.68 12.84
N THR A 192 -3.58 -2.96 11.94
CA THR A 192 -2.26 -2.40 12.16
C THR A 192 -2.35 -0.90 11.90
N ALA A 193 -1.57 -0.13 12.64
CA ALA A 193 -1.43 1.30 12.42
C ALA A 193 0.00 1.70 12.73
N SER A 194 0.56 2.58 11.93
CA SER A 194 1.88 3.16 12.17
C SER A 194 1.83 4.63 11.81
N MET A 195 2.36 5.45 12.70
CA MET A 195 2.45 6.88 12.56
C MET A 195 3.90 7.29 12.82
N THR A 196 4.48 8.02 11.89
CA THR A 196 5.84 8.54 12.02
C THR A 196 5.81 10.06 11.85
N TYR A 197 6.49 10.74 12.77
CA TYR A 197 6.70 12.17 12.74
C TYR A 197 8.18 12.50 12.83
N ASP A 198 8.65 13.31 11.89
CA ASP A 198 10.01 13.79 11.82
C ASP A 198 10.09 15.20 12.40
N ALA A 199 10.40 15.29 13.68
CA ALA A 199 10.59 16.56 14.36
C ALA A 199 11.84 17.30 13.85
N HIS A 200 12.89 16.56 13.49
CA HIS A 200 14.15 17.10 12.96
C HIS A 200 14.87 16.07 12.07
N LYS A 201 15.87 16.50 11.28
CA LYS A 201 16.69 15.59 10.45
C LYS A 201 17.40 14.45 11.20
N TYR A 202 17.49 14.56 12.54
CA TYR A 202 18.12 13.57 13.42
C TYR A 202 17.15 12.96 14.44
N ILE A 203 15.90 13.43 14.47
CA ILE A 203 14.91 13.00 15.46
C ILE A 203 13.63 12.62 14.72
N GLN A 204 13.37 11.32 14.71
CA GLN A 204 12.16 10.72 14.18
C GLN A 204 11.48 9.95 15.31
N ALA A 205 10.18 10.15 15.48
CA ALA A 205 9.36 9.41 16.42
C ALA A 205 8.35 8.56 15.64
N THR A 206 8.32 7.26 15.92
CA THR A 206 7.38 6.32 15.30
C THR A 206 6.57 5.61 16.37
N LEU A 207 5.26 5.69 16.26
CA LEU A 207 4.31 4.91 17.03
C LEU A 207 3.72 3.84 16.11
N ALA A 208 3.77 2.57 16.51
CA ALA A 208 3.21 1.48 15.73
C ALA A 208 2.40 0.53 16.63
N TYR A 209 1.29 0.05 16.07
CA TYR A 209 0.41 -0.96 16.62
C TYR A 209 0.25 -2.07 15.59
N ALA A 210 0.38 -3.33 16.02
CA ALA A 210 0.25 -4.49 15.18
C ALA A 210 -0.32 -5.68 15.96
N HIS A 211 -0.89 -6.65 15.26
CA HIS A 211 -1.53 -7.84 15.84
C HIS A 211 -0.61 -8.77 16.63
N ASN A 212 0.71 -8.54 16.60
CA ASN A 212 1.69 -9.29 17.38
C ASN A 212 1.88 -8.71 18.81
N PHE A 213 1.17 -7.63 19.17
CA PHE A 213 1.27 -6.93 20.45
C PHE A 213 -0.11 -6.59 21.03
#